data_AF-A0A0F3IUU0-F1
#
_entry.id   AF-A0A0F3IUU0-F1
#
_cell.length_a   1.000
_cell.length_b   1.000
_cell.length_c   1.000
_cell.angle_alpha   90.00
_cell.angle_beta   90.00
_cell.angle_gamma   90.00
#
_symmetry.space_group_name_H-M   'P 1'
#
loop_
_entity.id
_entity.type
_entity.pdbx_description
1 polymer ?
#
loop_
_entity_poly.entity_id
_entity_poly.type
_entity_poly.pdbx_seq_one_letter_code
_entity_poly.pdbx_strand_id
1 'polypeptide(L)'
;MLSRKFDRADFDARALRADFEELGTRLSAEASDLRRRLHELYYPGFGPVEGVLKRQVLRQFKVWEDYFRSHATQLFTHTREVEEKLVYSLAMEGRADLKIILENLRDRRATADLLFRALAAKMRQATTTVSLDAEPIYDFCQVMEQLGLYFRLCALGLYQPDAVKAALGRDPRFLDVDWDVLRGWAEALPDQMRPKSPRRDGSA
;
A
#
# COMPACT_ATOMS: atom_id res chain seq x y z
N MET A 1 11.64 -21.01 -22.40
CA MET A 1 12.06 -19.58 -22.35
C MET A 1 10.85 -18.77 -21.91
N LEU A 2 10.93 -18.08 -20.77
CA LEU A 2 9.90 -17.08 -20.41
C LEU A 2 9.92 -15.98 -21.46
N SER A 3 8.75 -15.63 -22.00
CA SER A 3 8.60 -14.57 -23.01
C SER A 3 9.11 -13.24 -22.44
N ARG A 4 9.90 -12.51 -23.23
CA ARG A 4 10.33 -11.14 -22.91
C ARG A 4 9.24 -10.10 -23.19
N LYS A 5 8.18 -10.49 -23.90
CA LYS A 5 7.03 -9.63 -24.19
C LYS A 5 6.06 -9.63 -23.02
N PHE A 6 5.53 -8.45 -22.73
CA PHE A 6 4.49 -8.23 -21.74
C PHE A 6 3.17 -8.83 -22.22
N ASP A 7 2.58 -9.65 -21.36
CA ASP A 7 1.19 -10.10 -21.47
C ASP A 7 0.54 -9.96 -20.09
N ARG A 8 -0.67 -9.39 -20.05
CA ARG A 8 -1.45 -9.23 -18.80
C ARG A 8 -1.74 -10.57 -18.12
N ALA A 9 -1.74 -11.66 -18.88
CA ALA A 9 -1.96 -13.02 -18.40
C ALA A 9 -0.66 -13.79 -18.06
N ASP A 10 0.51 -13.20 -18.28
CA ASP A 10 1.76 -13.86 -17.95
C ASP A 10 1.94 -14.06 -16.43
N PHE A 11 2.95 -14.84 -16.07
CA PHE A 11 3.21 -15.21 -14.68
C PHE A 11 3.48 -13.97 -13.82
N ASP A 12 4.41 -13.11 -14.21
CA ASP A 12 4.83 -11.94 -13.42
C ASP A 12 3.68 -10.93 -13.26
N ALA A 13 2.87 -10.70 -14.30
CA ALA A 13 1.69 -9.84 -14.22
C ALA A 13 0.58 -10.41 -13.33
N ARG A 14 0.44 -11.74 -13.26
CA ARG A 14 -0.47 -12.38 -12.30
C ARG A 14 0.08 -12.35 -10.89
N ALA A 15 1.38 -12.62 -10.72
CA ALA A 15 2.06 -12.58 -9.43
C ALA A 15 1.98 -11.18 -8.81
N LEU A 16 2.27 -10.13 -9.58
CA LEU A 16 2.19 -8.75 -9.10
C LEU A 16 0.77 -8.35 -8.66
N ARG A 17 -0.26 -8.78 -9.40
CA ARG A 17 -1.66 -8.56 -8.99
C ARG A 17 -1.99 -9.33 -7.71
N ALA A 18 -1.52 -10.56 -7.59
CA ALA A 18 -1.74 -11.37 -6.40
C ALA A 18 -1.06 -10.74 -5.17
N ASP A 19 0.17 -10.22 -5.30
CA ASP A 19 0.86 -9.54 -4.21
C ASP A 19 0.07 -8.32 -3.70
N PHE A 20 -0.44 -7.50 -4.63
CA PHE A 20 -1.26 -6.34 -4.28
C PHE A 20 -2.59 -6.74 -3.61
N GLU A 21 -3.27 -7.78 -4.11
CA GLU A 21 -4.55 -8.25 -3.55
C GLU A 21 -4.35 -8.90 -2.17
N GLU A 22 -3.31 -9.73 -2.01
CA GLU A 22 -2.99 -10.38 -0.74
C GLU A 22 -2.66 -9.33 0.33
N LEU A 23 -1.74 -8.42 0.00
CA LEU A 23 -1.35 -7.32 0.87
C LEU A 23 -2.57 -6.51 1.30
N GLY A 24 -3.40 -6.10 0.34
CA GLY A 24 -4.56 -5.28 0.64
C GLY A 24 -5.63 -6.01 1.45
N THR A 25 -5.91 -7.28 1.13
CA THR A 25 -6.89 -8.10 1.86
C THR A 25 -6.48 -8.32 3.31
N ARG A 26 -5.22 -8.73 3.53
CA ARG A 26 -4.71 -9.02 4.86
C ARG A 26 -4.65 -7.77 5.71
N LEU A 27 -4.16 -6.67 5.15
CA LEU A 27 -4.02 -5.40 5.84
C LEU A 27 -5.39 -4.87 6.28
N SER A 28 -6.39 -4.84 5.38
CA SER A 28 -7.75 -4.42 5.74
C SER A 28 -8.37 -5.32 6.82
N ALA A 29 -8.21 -6.65 6.72
CA ALA A 29 -8.81 -7.58 7.68
C ALA A 29 -8.22 -7.45 9.08
N GLU A 30 -6.88 -7.43 9.19
CA GLU A 30 -6.20 -7.34 10.49
C GLU A 30 -6.40 -5.96 11.14
N ALA A 31 -6.42 -4.89 10.35
CA ALA A 31 -6.70 -3.54 10.85
C ALA A 31 -8.14 -3.40 11.35
N SER A 32 -9.12 -3.90 10.57
CA SER A 32 -10.54 -3.87 10.95
C SER A 32 -10.79 -4.63 12.24
N ASP A 33 -10.17 -5.81 12.41
CA ASP A 33 -10.35 -6.58 13.63
C ASP A 33 -9.75 -5.89 14.86
N LEU A 34 -8.55 -5.31 14.74
CA LEU A 34 -7.96 -4.54 15.83
C LEU A 34 -8.79 -3.29 16.15
N ARG A 35 -9.24 -2.55 15.13
CA ARG A 35 -10.08 -1.36 15.28
C ARG A 35 -11.38 -1.67 16.00
N ARG A 36 -12.06 -2.75 15.61
CA ARG A 36 -13.30 -3.23 16.24
C ARG A 36 -13.07 -3.56 17.72
N ARG A 37 -12.01 -4.29 18.04
CA ARG A 37 -11.67 -4.63 19.45
C ARG A 37 -11.41 -3.39 20.29
N LEU A 38 -10.70 -2.41 19.74
CA LEU A 38 -10.46 -1.14 20.44
C LEU A 38 -11.76 -0.34 20.63
N HIS A 39 -12.63 -0.33 19.63
CA HIS A 39 -13.95 0.28 19.73
C HIS A 39 -14.76 -0.33 20.88
N GLU A 40 -14.87 -1.67 20.90
CA GLU A 40 -15.64 -2.40 21.91
C GLU A 40 -15.13 -2.18 23.34
N LEU A 41 -13.82 -2.01 23.52
CA LEU A 41 -13.18 -1.91 24.85
C LEU A 41 -13.02 -0.49 25.36
N TYR A 42 -12.84 0.49 24.46
CA TYR A 42 -12.42 1.83 24.85
C TYR A 42 -13.37 2.94 24.37
N TYR A 43 -14.22 2.73 23.37
CA TYR A 43 -15.14 3.77 22.91
C TYR A 43 -16.33 3.95 23.89
N PRO A 44 -16.83 5.19 24.12
CA PRO A 44 -16.38 6.47 23.58
C PRO A 44 -15.26 7.16 24.38
N GLY A 45 -14.85 6.62 25.52
CA GLY A 45 -13.94 7.30 26.43
C GLY A 45 -12.50 7.42 25.94
N PHE A 46 -12.04 6.44 25.15
CA PHE A 46 -10.63 6.18 24.80
C PHE A 46 -9.66 6.35 25.99
N GLY A 47 -8.36 6.18 25.78
CA GLY A 47 -7.37 6.27 26.85
C GLY A 47 -6.37 5.12 26.87
N PRO A 48 -5.64 4.95 27.99
CA PRO A 48 -4.42 4.17 27.99
C PRO A 48 -4.68 2.68 27.77
N VAL A 49 -3.92 2.10 26.83
CA VAL A 49 -3.84 0.67 26.60
C VAL A 49 -2.69 0.10 27.42
N GLU A 50 -3.04 -0.74 28.39
CA GLU A 50 -2.09 -1.26 29.38
C GLU A 50 -2.04 -2.80 29.42
N GLY A 51 -1.10 -3.32 30.21
CA GLY A 51 -1.02 -4.74 30.56
C GLY A 51 -0.87 -5.68 29.36
N VAL A 52 -1.72 -6.71 29.33
CA VAL A 52 -1.69 -7.77 28.31
C VAL A 52 -2.03 -7.23 26.92
N LEU A 53 -3.03 -6.36 26.83
CA LEU A 53 -3.50 -5.82 25.55
C LEU A 53 -2.42 -4.95 24.89
N LYS A 54 -1.72 -4.10 25.67
CA LYS A 54 -0.57 -3.33 25.18
C LYS A 54 0.49 -4.24 24.53
N ARG A 55 0.83 -5.35 25.19
CA ARG A 55 1.81 -6.32 24.65
C ARG A 55 1.31 -7.00 23.38
N GLN A 56 0.01 -7.28 23.27
CA GLN A 56 -0.59 -7.85 22.07
C GLN A 56 -0.55 -6.86 20.90
N VAL A 57 -0.92 -5.59 21.12
CA VAL A 57 -0.85 -4.54 20.10
C VAL A 57 0.58 -4.34 19.61
N LEU A 58 1.56 -4.23 20.52
CA LEU A 58 2.96 -4.09 20.14
C LEU A 58 3.49 -5.31 19.36
N ARG A 59 3.06 -6.51 19.73
CA ARG A 59 3.39 -7.74 18.98
C ARG A 59 2.76 -7.71 17.59
N GLN A 60 1.50 -7.30 17.48
CA GLN A 60 0.81 -7.15 16.19
C GLN A 60 1.54 -6.16 15.29
N PHE A 61 1.96 -5.00 15.82
CA PHE A 61 2.72 -4.00 15.07
C PHE A 61 4.05 -4.52 14.56
N LYS A 62 4.75 -5.34 15.36
CA LYS A 62 5.98 -6.01 14.92
C LYS A 62 5.71 -7.03 13.80
N VAL A 63 4.65 -7.84 13.94
CA VAL A 63 4.25 -8.80 12.91
C VAL A 63 3.90 -8.08 11.61
N TRP A 64 3.18 -6.96 11.69
CA TRP A 64 2.90 -6.09 10.56
C TRP A 64 4.17 -5.53 9.92
N GLU A 65 5.09 -4.99 10.72
CA GLU A 65 6.36 -4.46 10.20
C GLU A 65 7.16 -5.52 9.43
N ASP A 66 7.29 -6.72 9.99
CA ASP A 66 8.00 -7.83 9.36
C ASP A 66 7.30 -8.30 8.07
N TYR A 67 5.96 -8.40 8.11
CA TYR A 67 5.14 -8.73 6.94
C TYR A 67 5.32 -7.70 5.82
N PHE A 68 5.19 -6.41 6.13
CA PHE A 68 5.31 -5.35 5.13
C PHE A 68 6.70 -5.29 4.52
N ARG A 69 7.75 -5.52 5.31
CA ARG A 69 9.11 -5.56 4.79
C ARG A 69 9.31 -6.70 3.79
N SER A 70 8.80 -7.89 4.12
CA SER A 70 8.88 -9.06 3.24
C SER A 70 8.07 -8.84 1.95
N HIS A 71 6.80 -8.45 2.09
CA HIS A 71 5.90 -8.24 0.95
C HIS A 71 6.34 -7.07 0.07
N ALA A 72 6.87 -5.99 0.62
CA ALA A 72 7.41 -4.88 -0.17
C ALA A 72 8.55 -5.36 -1.08
N THR A 73 9.44 -6.22 -0.57
CA THR A 73 10.56 -6.78 -1.36
C THR A 73 10.04 -7.60 -2.54
N GLN A 74 9.05 -8.46 -2.30
CA GLN A 74 8.43 -9.27 -3.35
C GLN A 74 7.69 -8.41 -4.37
N LEU A 75 6.85 -7.48 -3.90
CA LEU A 75 6.10 -6.54 -4.74
C LEU A 75 7.02 -5.75 -5.67
N PHE A 76 8.12 -5.19 -5.14
CA PHE A 76 9.06 -4.40 -5.95
C PHE A 76 9.86 -5.25 -6.93
N THR A 77 10.12 -6.52 -6.61
CA THR A 77 10.76 -7.47 -7.52
C THR A 77 9.85 -7.75 -8.72
N HIS A 78 8.61 -8.19 -8.49
CA HIS A 78 7.67 -8.46 -9.59
C HIS A 78 7.31 -7.18 -10.36
N THR A 79 7.26 -6.02 -9.68
CA THR A 79 7.07 -4.73 -10.36
C THR A 79 8.19 -4.46 -11.36
N ARG A 80 9.45 -4.72 -10.99
CA ARG A 80 10.59 -4.53 -11.87
C ARG A 80 10.55 -5.48 -13.07
N GLU A 81 10.22 -6.75 -12.86
CA GLU A 81 10.12 -7.74 -13.94
C GLU A 81 9.05 -7.34 -14.97
N VAL A 82 7.88 -6.90 -14.49
CA VAL A 82 6.81 -6.40 -15.35
C VAL A 82 7.23 -5.11 -16.07
N GLU A 83 7.90 -4.19 -15.38
CA GLU A 83 8.43 -2.96 -15.98
C GLU A 83 9.41 -3.27 -17.12
N GLU A 84 10.35 -4.20 -16.93
CA GLU A 84 11.32 -4.60 -17.96
C GLU A 84 10.62 -5.18 -19.20
N LYS A 85 9.58 -6.01 -19.01
CA LYS A 85 8.76 -6.55 -20.11
C LYS A 85 7.97 -5.47 -20.84
N LEU A 86 7.42 -4.49 -20.11
CA LEU A 86 6.68 -3.36 -20.70
C LEU A 86 7.61 -2.48 -21.54
N VAL A 87 8.81 -2.15 -21.02
CA VAL A 87 9.82 -1.38 -21.75
C VAL A 87 10.25 -2.11 -23.02
N TYR A 88 10.51 -3.42 -22.94
CA TYR A 88 10.84 -4.23 -24.11
C TYR A 88 9.70 -4.22 -25.14
N SER A 89 8.47 -4.43 -24.71
CA SER A 89 7.30 -4.49 -25.61
C SER A 89 7.01 -3.14 -26.26
N LEU A 90 7.21 -2.04 -25.53
CA LEU A 90 7.13 -0.69 -26.08
C LEU A 90 8.17 -0.44 -27.17
N ALA A 91 9.41 -0.86 -26.96
CA ALA A 91 10.48 -0.71 -27.96
C ALA A 91 10.19 -1.51 -29.24
N MET A 92 9.51 -2.66 -29.12
CA MET A 92 9.22 -3.55 -30.25
C MET A 92 7.91 -3.24 -30.98
N GLU A 93 6.89 -2.78 -30.26
CA GLU A 93 5.52 -2.68 -30.79
C GLU A 93 5.01 -1.23 -30.86
N GLY A 94 5.64 -0.29 -30.14
CA GLY A 94 5.31 1.14 -30.20
C GLY A 94 3.89 1.51 -29.75
N ARG A 95 3.18 0.62 -29.04
CA ARG A 95 1.76 0.81 -28.74
C ARG A 95 1.54 1.79 -27.57
N ALA A 96 0.63 2.74 -27.76
CA ALA A 96 0.32 3.78 -26.77
C ALA A 96 -0.32 3.22 -25.47
N ASP A 97 -1.07 2.11 -25.55
CA ASP A 97 -1.68 1.46 -24.39
C ASP A 97 -0.63 0.92 -23.40
N LEU A 98 0.48 0.37 -23.92
CA LEU A 98 1.58 -0.12 -23.10
C LEU A 98 2.28 1.02 -22.35
N LYS A 99 2.33 2.22 -22.93
CA LYS A 99 2.94 3.40 -22.31
C LYS A 99 2.12 3.83 -21.10
N ILE A 100 0.80 3.88 -21.25
CA ILE A 100 -0.13 4.20 -20.15
C ILE A 100 0.00 3.19 -19.02
N ILE A 101 0.10 1.89 -19.35
CA ILE A 101 0.30 0.83 -18.34
C ILE A 101 1.61 1.02 -17.60
N LEU A 102 2.71 1.31 -18.31
CA LEU A 102 4.03 1.52 -17.71
C LEU A 102 4.05 2.75 -16.78
N GLU A 103 3.43 3.85 -17.19
CA GLU A 103 3.30 5.07 -16.37
C GLU A 103 2.50 4.76 -15.09
N ASN A 104 1.33 4.13 -15.22
CA ASN A 104 0.52 3.73 -14.07
C ASN A 104 1.25 2.78 -13.11
N LEU A 105 2.04 1.83 -13.64
CA LEU A 105 2.83 0.91 -12.84
C LEU A 105 3.89 1.67 -12.02
N ARG A 106 4.59 2.62 -12.64
CA ARG A 106 5.62 3.43 -11.99
C ARG A 106 5.03 4.32 -10.90
N ASP A 107 3.90 4.96 -11.16
CA ASP A 107 3.22 5.83 -10.19
C ASP A 107 2.75 5.03 -8.97
N ARG A 108 2.17 3.86 -9.19
CA ARG A 108 1.75 2.96 -8.10
C ARG A 108 2.91 2.43 -7.30
N ARG A 109 4.02 2.10 -7.96
CA ARG A 109 5.28 1.70 -7.29
C ARG A 109 5.78 2.81 -6.37
N ALA A 110 5.87 4.03 -6.89
CA ALA A 110 6.37 5.18 -6.12
C ALA A 110 5.46 5.47 -4.92
N THR A 111 4.14 5.41 -5.13
CA THR A 111 3.14 5.58 -4.06
C THR A 111 3.24 4.45 -3.03
N ALA A 112 3.37 3.19 -3.45
CA ALA A 112 3.54 2.06 -2.54
C ALA A 112 4.81 2.19 -1.68
N ASP A 113 5.95 2.62 -2.25
CA ASP A 113 7.20 2.86 -1.49
C ASP A 113 7.01 3.94 -0.42
N LEU A 114 6.38 5.06 -0.79
CA LEU A 114 6.02 6.13 0.15
C LEU A 114 5.16 5.60 1.31
N LEU A 115 4.12 4.83 1.00
CA LEU A 115 3.22 4.28 1.99
C LEU A 115 3.92 3.28 2.93
N PHE A 116 4.75 2.38 2.41
CA PHE A 116 5.52 1.47 3.25
C PHE A 116 6.48 2.19 4.20
N ARG A 117 7.10 3.28 3.75
CA ARG A 117 7.97 4.12 4.59
C ARG A 117 7.18 4.82 5.69
N ALA A 118 5.99 5.33 5.37
CA ALA A 118 5.09 5.95 6.35
C ALA A 118 4.66 4.94 7.42
N LEU A 119 4.27 3.74 7.00
CA LEU A 119 3.91 2.64 7.89
C LEU A 119 5.06 2.27 8.83
N ALA A 120 6.26 2.06 8.27
CA ALA A 120 7.43 1.72 9.07
C ALA A 120 7.81 2.83 10.07
N ALA A 121 7.64 4.11 9.72
CA ALA A 121 7.86 5.22 10.64
C ALA A 121 6.85 5.23 11.80
N LYS A 122 5.55 5.09 11.47
CA LYS A 122 4.46 5.11 12.46
C LYS A 122 4.50 3.92 13.41
N MET A 123 4.77 2.71 12.90
CA MET A 123 4.91 1.53 13.75
C MET A 123 6.12 1.66 14.70
N ARG A 124 7.26 2.19 14.22
CA ARG A 124 8.42 2.47 15.08
C ARG A 124 8.14 3.53 16.15
N GLN A 125 7.38 4.56 15.81
CA GLN A 125 6.93 5.55 16.79
C GLN A 125 6.06 4.88 17.88
N ALA A 126 5.09 4.05 17.49
CA ALA A 126 4.23 3.36 18.44
C ALA A 126 5.00 2.37 19.32
N THR A 127 5.99 1.66 18.78
CA THR A 127 6.80 0.71 19.57
C THR A 127 7.78 1.38 20.54
N THR A 128 8.12 2.65 20.32
CA THR A 128 9.03 3.41 21.19
C THR A 128 8.32 4.29 22.21
N THR A 129 6.99 4.43 22.11
CA THR A 129 6.22 5.29 23.02
C THR A 129 6.00 4.62 24.38
N VAL A 130 6.18 5.38 25.46
CA VAL A 130 6.10 4.87 26.84
C VAL A 130 4.67 4.46 27.20
N SER A 131 3.66 5.25 26.81
CA SER A 131 2.25 4.91 26.92
C SER A 131 1.64 4.71 25.53
N LEU A 132 0.72 3.76 25.41
CA LEU A 132 -0.12 3.64 24.22
C LEU A 132 -1.50 4.14 24.56
N ASP A 133 -2.09 4.93 23.69
CA ASP A 133 -3.47 5.37 23.80
C ASP A 133 -4.31 4.69 22.70
N ALA A 134 -5.51 4.27 23.05
CA ALA A 134 -6.43 3.57 22.17
C ALA A 134 -6.86 4.43 20.98
N GLU A 135 -7.03 5.75 21.15
CA GLU A 135 -7.49 6.63 20.06
C GLU A 135 -6.47 6.72 18.90
N PRO A 136 -5.18 7.02 19.12
CA PRO A 136 -4.18 6.99 18.06
C PRO A 136 -4.04 5.62 17.37
N ILE A 137 -4.22 4.52 18.10
CA ILE A 137 -4.18 3.17 17.51
C ILE A 137 -5.44 2.93 16.65
N TYR A 138 -6.60 3.37 17.13
CA TYR A 138 -7.86 3.27 16.43
C TYR A 138 -7.82 4.02 15.09
N ASP A 139 -7.32 5.26 15.10
CA ASP A 139 -7.11 6.07 13.89
C ASP A 139 -6.07 5.46 12.96
N PHE A 140 -4.98 4.92 13.52
CA PHE A 140 -3.99 4.19 12.75
C PHE A 140 -4.60 3.00 12.01
N CYS A 141 -5.50 2.24 12.64
CA CYS A 141 -6.20 1.13 12.01
C CYS A 141 -7.14 1.59 10.89
N GLN A 142 -7.81 2.74 11.04
CA GLN A 142 -8.60 3.31 9.95
C GLN A 142 -7.75 3.59 8.71
N VAL A 143 -6.57 4.19 8.89
CA VAL A 143 -5.69 4.47 7.76
C VAL A 143 -5.15 3.18 7.15
N MET A 144 -4.86 2.17 7.97
CA MET A 144 -4.53 0.84 7.48
C MET A 144 -5.66 0.28 6.59
N GLU A 145 -6.92 0.30 7.03
CA GLU A 145 -8.05 -0.15 6.21
C GLU A 145 -8.08 0.53 4.83
N GLN A 146 -7.84 1.84 4.79
CA GLN A 146 -7.75 2.65 3.57
C GLN A 146 -6.57 2.25 2.67
N LEU A 147 -5.41 1.96 3.26
CA LEU A 147 -4.23 1.44 2.53
C LEU A 147 -4.53 0.07 1.91
N GLY A 148 -5.25 -0.79 2.62
CA GLY A 148 -5.63 -2.09 2.10
C GLY A 148 -6.55 -1.96 0.88
N LEU A 149 -7.48 -1.01 0.90
CA LEU A 149 -8.32 -0.68 -0.26
C LEU A 149 -7.50 -0.14 -1.43
N TYR A 150 -6.51 0.74 -1.18
CA TYR A 150 -5.59 1.22 -2.21
C TYR A 150 -4.86 0.08 -2.92
N PHE A 151 -4.30 -0.88 -2.17
CA PHE A 151 -3.58 -2.01 -2.78
C PHE A 151 -4.50 -2.91 -3.60
N ARG A 152 -5.75 -3.13 -3.16
CA ARG A 152 -6.75 -3.89 -3.95
C ARG A 152 -7.16 -3.16 -5.23
N LEU A 153 -7.29 -1.83 -5.17
CA LEU A 153 -7.47 -1.00 -6.37
C LEU A 153 -6.25 -1.08 -7.29
N CYS A 154 -5.04 -1.17 -6.74
CA CYS A 154 -3.84 -1.41 -7.52
C CYS A 154 -3.90 -2.75 -8.25
N ALA A 155 -4.30 -3.84 -7.57
CA ALA A 155 -4.46 -5.15 -8.19
C ALA A 155 -5.50 -5.13 -9.32
N LEU A 156 -6.65 -4.51 -9.07
CA LEU A 156 -7.77 -4.45 -10.01
C LEU A 156 -7.45 -3.58 -11.24
N GLY A 157 -6.78 -2.46 -11.02
CA GLY A 157 -6.55 -1.45 -12.04
C GLY A 157 -5.24 -1.55 -12.80
N LEU A 158 -4.36 -2.49 -12.47
CA LEU A 158 -2.94 -2.43 -12.87
C LEU A 158 -2.76 -2.39 -14.38
N TYR A 159 -3.60 -3.13 -15.08
CA TYR A 159 -3.54 -3.29 -16.53
C TYR A 159 -4.84 -2.91 -17.23
N GLN A 160 -5.81 -2.38 -16.47
CA GLN A 160 -7.14 -1.99 -16.94
C GLN A 160 -7.59 -0.73 -16.16
N PRO A 161 -7.19 0.48 -16.62
CA PRO A 161 -7.56 1.73 -15.95
C PRO A 161 -9.08 1.89 -15.81
N ASP A 162 -9.84 1.47 -16.81
CA ASP A 162 -11.30 1.52 -16.81
C ASP A 162 -11.93 0.60 -15.76
N ALA A 163 -11.25 -0.47 -15.36
CA ALA A 163 -11.72 -1.34 -14.29
C ALA A 163 -11.78 -0.58 -12.94
N VAL A 164 -10.81 0.31 -12.67
CA VAL A 164 -10.81 1.15 -11.46
C VAL A 164 -12.02 2.07 -11.46
N LYS A 165 -12.28 2.76 -12.59
CA LYS A 165 -13.42 3.66 -12.72
C LYS A 165 -14.74 2.93 -12.53
N ALA A 166 -14.86 1.72 -13.07
CA ALA A 166 -16.04 0.88 -12.89
C ALA A 166 -16.19 0.38 -11.43
N ALA A 167 -15.08 0.02 -10.77
CA ALA A 167 -15.08 -0.42 -9.38
C ALA A 167 -15.47 0.71 -8.41
N LEU A 168 -14.89 1.91 -8.58
CA LEU A 168 -15.24 3.09 -7.79
C LEU A 168 -16.72 3.48 -7.91
N GLY A 169 -17.34 3.24 -9.08
CA GLY A 169 -18.75 3.56 -9.30
C GLY A 169 -19.74 2.47 -8.86
N ARG A 170 -19.29 1.28 -8.43
CA ARG A 170 -20.18 0.12 -8.22
C ARG A 170 -19.90 -0.70 -6.97
N ASP A 171 -18.67 -0.71 -6.46
CA ASP A 171 -18.30 -1.48 -5.27
C ASP A 171 -18.42 -0.59 -4.03
N PRO A 172 -19.35 -0.88 -3.11
CA PRO A 172 -19.54 -0.09 -1.90
C PRO A 172 -18.27 0.04 -1.06
N ARG A 173 -17.36 -0.95 -1.13
CA ARG A 173 -16.10 -0.95 -0.38
C ARG A 173 -15.13 0.14 -0.82
N PHE A 174 -15.26 0.63 -2.06
CA PHE A 174 -14.39 1.66 -2.61
C PHE A 174 -15.04 3.06 -2.61
N LEU A 175 -16.31 3.18 -2.25
CA LEU A 175 -17.00 4.47 -2.11
C LEU A 175 -16.45 5.29 -0.93
N ASP A 176 -15.98 4.60 0.10
CA ASP A 176 -15.44 5.20 1.32
C ASP A 176 -13.91 5.38 1.28
N VAL A 177 -13.29 5.28 0.10
CA VAL A 177 -11.84 5.51 -0.02
C VAL A 177 -11.54 7.00 0.04
N ASP A 178 -10.91 7.42 1.14
CA ASP A 178 -10.47 8.79 1.33
C ASP A 178 -9.02 8.95 0.83
N TRP A 179 -8.91 9.41 -0.41
CA TRP A 179 -7.63 9.64 -1.09
C TRP A 179 -6.80 10.76 -0.45
N ASP A 180 -7.46 11.74 0.17
CA ASP A 180 -6.79 12.87 0.80
C ASP A 180 -6.17 12.45 2.14
N VAL A 181 -6.81 11.54 2.87
CA VAL A 181 -6.23 10.91 4.08
C VAL A 181 -4.95 10.13 3.74
N LEU A 182 -4.96 9.32 2.67
CA LEU A 182 -3.78 8.55 2.26
C LEU A 182 -2.64 9.48 1.78
N ARG A 183 -2.98 10.53 1.04
CA ARG A 183 -2.01 11.53 0.56
C ARG A 183 -1.40 12.31 1.73
N GLY A 184 -2.22 12.80 2.65
CA GLY A 184 -1.76 13.51 3.85
C GLY A 184 -0.83 12.68 4.72
N TRP A 185 -1.05 11.35 4.79
CA TRP A 185 -0.16 10.43 5.49
C TRP A 185 1.20 10.24 4.82
N ALA A 186 1.23 10.13 3.49
CA ALA A 186 2.48 10.08 2.74
C ALA A 186 3.24 11.42 2.83
N GLU A 187 2.52 12.54 2.83
CA GLU A 187 3.07 13.89 2.97
C GLU A 187 3.59 14.17 4.39
N ALA A 188 3.01 13.55 5.44
CA ALA A 188 3.49 13.70 6.82
C ALA A 188 4.84 13.01 7.10
N LEU A 189 5.43 12.31 6.12
CA LEU A 189 6.77 11.73 6.23
C LEU A 189 7.86 12.80 6.38
N PRO A 190 8.85 12.62 7.28
CA PRO A 190 10.03 13.47 7.33
C PRO A 190 10.73 13.52 5.96
N ASP A 191 11.24 14.70 5.57
CA ASP A 191 11.86 14.92 4.25
C ASP A 191 12.97 13.92 3.92
N GLN A 192 13.68 13.43 4.93
CA GLN A 192 14.76 12.44 4.81
C GLN A 192 14.27 11.05 4.37
N MET A 193 12.99 10.75 4.61
CA MET A 193 12.33 9.50 4.25
C MET A 193 11.55 9.58 2.94
N ARG A 194 11.25 10.79 2.45
CA ARG A 194 10.63 10.99 1.13
C ARG A 194 11.58 10.49 0.04
N PRO A 195 11.07 9.84 -1.03
CA PRO A 195 11.90 9.48 -2.17
C PRO A 195 12.54 10.76 -2.68
N LYS A 196 13.87 10.75 -2.84
CA LYS A 196 14.53 11.79 -3.62
C LYS A 196 13.91 11.69 -5.00
N SER A 197 13.03 12.65 -5.35
CA SER A 197 12.60 12.80 -6.74
C SER A 197 13.86 12.71 -7.58
N PRO A 198 13.90 11.89 -8.65
CA PRO A 198 14.97 12.02 -9.60
C PRO A 198 14.95 13.49 -9.99
N ARG A 199 16.01 14.21 -9.63
CA ARG A 199 16.16 15.62 -9.92
C ARG A 199 15.71 15.82 -11.36
N ARG A 200 14.63 16.56 -11.57
CA ARG A 200 14.50 17.39 -12.77
C ARG A 200 15.59 18.46 -12.65
N ASP A 201 16.86 18.05 -12.72
CA ASP A 201 17.93 18.97 -13.04
C ASP A 201 17.83 19.15 -14.56
N GLY A 202 16.79 19.89 -14.96
CA GLY A 202 16.75 20.61 -16.21
C GLY A 202 17.40 21.96 -15.97
N SER A 203 18.74 21.99 -16.02
CA SER A 203 19.60 23.17 -16.07
C SER A 203 21.04 22.65 -15.96
N ALA A 204 21.92 22.70 -16.97
CA ALA A 204 21.94 23.35 -18.27
C ALA A 204 22.82 22.49 -19.21
#